data_AF-A0A9R1WAC4-F1
#
_entry.id   AF-A0A9R1WAC4-F1
#
_cell.length_a   1.000
_cell.length_b   1.000
_cell.length_c   1.000
_cell.angle_alpha   90.00
_cell.angle_beta   90.00
_cell.angle_gamma   90.00
#
_symmetry.space_group_name_H-M   'P 1'
#
loop_
_entity.id
_entity.type
_entity.pdbx_description
1 polymer ?
#
loop_
_entity_poly.entity_id
_entity_poly.type
_entity_poly.pdbx_seq_one_letter_code
_entity_poly.pdbx_strand_id
1 'polypeptide(L)'
;MYVIIAIWIISSLIHGHPTIFNIKLHHGGEFTKFPDVNHIEGTITYVDMVDVEEFFVNEMDVIMKGLGYSDPLVIYYHFRGPTGDMHFGLWVLGYDDDVLNLA
;
A
#
# COMPACT_ATOMS: atom_id res chain seq x y z
N MET A 1 -7.66 19.85 -7.13
CA MET A 1 -6.66 19.31 -6.20
C MET A 1 -6.80 17.80 -6.28
N TYR A 2 -5.91 17.13 -7.00
CA TYR A 2 -5.89 15.67 -7.03
C TYR A 2 -5.35 15.24 -5.67
N VAL A 3 -6.17 14.59 -4.85
CA VAL A 3 -5.70 14.01 -3.60
C VAL A 3 -4.86 12.80 -4.01
N ILE A 4 -3.56 13.01 -4.18
CA ILE A 4 -2.61 11.93 -4.40
C ILE A 4 -2.44 11.27 -3.03
N ILE A 5 -3.27 10.26 -2.75
CA ILE A 5 -3.00 9.37 -1.61
C ILE A 5 -1.89 8.45 -2.09
N ALA A 6 -0.64 8.81 -1.86
CA ALA A 6 0.44 7.86 -1.97
C ALA A 6 0.34 6.94 -0.75
N ILE A 7 -0.28 5.80 -1.00
CA ILE A 7 -0.40 4.71 -0.05
C ILE A 7 0.88 3.90 -0.17
N TRP A 8 1.55 3.59 0.93
CA TRP A 8 2.55 2.53 0.90
C TRP A 8 2.15 1.36 1.78
N ILE A 9 2.46 0.19 1.23
CA ILE A 9 2.25 -1.11 1.86
C ILE A 9 3.58 -1.58 2.45
N ILE A 10 3.52 -2.08 3.68
CA ILE A 10 4.54 -2.98 4.22
C ILE A 10 3.87 -4.32 4.43
N SER A 11 4.45 -5.34 3.84
CA SER A 11 3.96 -6.70 3.93
C SER A 11 4.90 -7.60 4.72
N SER A 12 4.35 -8.63 5.34
CA SER A 12 5.13 -9.64 6.06
C SER A 12 4.46 -11.00 5.97
N LEU A 13 5.23 -12.01 5.55
CA LEU A 13 4.78 -13.40 5.51
C LEU A 13 4.39 -13.93 6.90
N ILE A 14 3.34 -14.73 6.93
CA ILE A 14 2.90 -15.44 8.13
C ILE A 14 3.75 -16.69 8.32
N HIS A 15 4.21 -16.91 9.55
CA HIS A 15 5.03 -18.08 9.88
C HIS A 15 4.28 -19.38 9.58
N GLY A 16 4.89 -20.26 8.77
CA GLY A 16 4.30 -21.54 8.37
C GLY A 16 3.34 -21.45 7.17
N HIS A 17 3.08 -20.25 6.63
CA HIS A 17 2.18 -20.02 5.51
C HIS A 17 2.87 -19.13 4.44
N PRO A 18 3.60 -19.73 3.48
CA PRO A 18 4.45 -18.99 2.54
C PRO A 18 3.69 -18.14 1.52
N THR A 19 2.39 -18.38 1.35
CA THR A 19 1.52 -17.61 0.45
C THR A 19 0.72 -16.54 1.18
N ILE A 20 0.70 -16.57 2.51
CA ILE A 20 -0.14 -15.67 3.31
C ILE A 20 0.71 -14.56 3.93
N PHE A 21 0.28 -13.32 3.77
CA PHE A 21 0.92 -12.15 4.35
C PHE A 21 -0.08 -11.20 5.00
N ASN A 22 0.44 -10.31 5.83
CA ASN A 22 -0.31 -9.17 6.38
C ASN A 22 0.11 -7.91 5.64
N ILE A 23 -0.81 -6.97 5.44
CA ILE A 23 -0.61 -5.65 4.86
C ILE A 23 -0.76 -4.62 5.96
N LYS A 24 0.29 -3.81 6.15
CA LYS A 24 0.20 -2.54 6.85
C LYS A 24 -0.01 -1.42 5.83
N LEU A 25 -1.22 -0.90 5.79
CA LEU A 25 -1.68 0.10 4.85
C LEU A 25 -1.58 1.52 5.44
N HIS A 26 -0.74 2.36 4.85
CA HIS A 26 -0.68 3.78 5.17
C HIS A 26 -1.56 4.57 4.20
N HIS A 27 -2.58 5.28 4.68
CA HIS A 27 -3.53 6.01 3.83
C HIS A 27 -3.95 7.36 4.43
N GLY A 28 -4.55 8.22 3.60
CA GLY A 28 -4.77 9.63 3.95
C GLY A 28 -3.46 10.40 4.12
N GLY A 29 -3.51 11.52 4.82
CA GLY A 29 -2.34 12.37 5.08
C GLY A 29 -1.73 12.98 3.82
N GLU A 30 -0.51 13.50 3.97
CA GLU A 30 0.26 14.13 2.90
C GLU A 30 1.75 13.80 3.01
N PHE A 31 2.47 13.88 1.88
CA PHE A 31 3.93 13.81 1.88
C PHE A 31 4.52 15.21 2.02
N THR A 32 5.47 15.36 2.94
CA THR A 32 6.29 16.58 3.01
C THR A 32 7.22 16.69 1.80
N LYS A 33 7.65 17.92 1.49
CA LYS A 33 8.50 18.19 0.34
C LYS A 33 9.95 17.76 0.60
N PHE A 34 10.66 17.44 -0.48
CA PHE A 34 12.11 17.25 -0.49
C PHE A 34 12.83 18.46 0.17
N PRO A 35 13.93 18.25 0.92
CA PRO A 35 14.71 17.03 1.07
C PRO A 35 14.19 16.04 2.11
N ASP A 36 13.32 16.44 3.02
CA ASP A 36 12.86 15.61 4.14
C ASP A 36 11.45 15.07 3.88
N VAL A 37 11.36 14.07 2.99
CA VAL A 37 10.11 13.41 2.60
C VAL A 37 9.65 12.47 3.72
N ASN A 38 8.55 12.84 4.36
CA ASN A 38 7.86 12.10 5.39
C ASN A 38 6.38 12.04 5.02
N HIS A 39 5.69 11.03 5.50
CA HIS A 39 4.23 11.01 5.48
C HIS A 39 3.71 11.47 6.83
N ILE A 40 2.86 12.48 6.80
CA ILE A 40 2.31 13.12 8.00
C ILE A 40 0.80 13.08 7.95
N GLU A 41 0.17 13.08 9.14
CA GLU A 41 -1.29 13.10 9.31
C GLU A 41 -2.02 11.93 8.63
N GLY A 42 -1.30 10.87 8.30
CA GLY A 42 -1.82 9.62 7.77
C GLY A 42 -2.47 8.75 8.84
N THR A 43 -3.31 7.82 8.39
CA THR A 43 -3.87 6.74 9.18
C THR A 43 -3.22 5.41 8.76
N ILE A 44 -3.14 4.48 9.71
CA ILE A 44 -2.65 3.12 9.48
C ILE A 44 -3.81 2.16 9.67
N THR A 45 -4.05 1.33 8.65
CA THR A 45 -4.96 0.19 8.71
C THR A 45 -4.17 -1.10 8.53
N TYR A 46 -4.59 -2.16 9.21
CA TYR A 46 -4.01 -3.50 9.06
C TYR A 46 -5.01 -4.39 8.34
N VAL A 47 -4.54 -5.09 7.30
CA VAL A 47 -5.29 -6.12 6.58
C VAL A 47 -4.52 -7.42 6.74
N ASP A 48 -5.10 -8.38 7.45
CA ASP A 48 -4.42 -9.63 7.80
C ASP A 48 -4.96 -10.79 6.95
N MET A 49 -4.18 -11.88 6.87
CA MET A 49 -4.55 -13.12 6.18
C MET A 49 -4.83 -12.93 4.68
N VAL A 50 -3.97 -12.17 4.00
CA VAL A 50 -4.03 -11.99 2.54
C VAL A 50 -3.27 -13.14 1.87
N ASP A 51 -3.91 -13.85 0.95
CA ASP A 51 -3.25 -14.88 0.14
C ASP A 51 -2.73 -14.26 -1.17
N VAL A 52 -1.42 -14.31 -1.39
CA VAL A 52 -0.76 -13.74 -2.58
C VAL A 52 -1.22 -14.39 -3.89
N GLU A 53 -1.71 -15.63 -3.84
CA GLU A 53 -2.23 -16.32 -5.03
C GLU A 53 -3.65 -15.86 -5.41
N GLU A 54 -4.39 -15.29 -4.47
CA GLU A 54 -5.75 -14.78 -4.67
C GLU A 54 -5.83 -13.25 -4.66
N PHE A 55 -4.74 -12.56 -4.29
CA PHE A 55 -4.70 -11.11 -4.17
C PHE A 55 -4.41 -10.43 -5.50
N PHE A 56 -5.29 -9.52 -5.91
CA PHE A 56 -5.17 -8.74 -7.15
C PHE A 56 -5.16 -7.25 -6.86
N VAL A 57 -4.59 -6.44 -7.76
CA VAL A 57 -4.44 -4.99 -7.50
C VAL A 57 -5.78 -4.28 -7.30
N ASN A 58 -6.84 -4.76 -7.95
CA ASN A 58 -8.21 -4.23 -7.82
C ASN A 58 -8.83 -4.49 -6.43
N GLU A 59 -8.32 -5.44 -5.65
CA GLU A 59 -8.77 -5.66 -4.28
C GLU A 59 -8.38 -4.49 -3.36
N MET A 60 -7.32 -3.76 -3.70
CA MET A 60 -6.99 -2.50 -3.03
C MET A 60 -8.12 -1.47 -3.15
N ASP A 61 -8.80 -1.40 -4.30
CA ASP A 61 -9.94 -0.49 -4.48
C ASP A 61 -11.10 -0.90 -3.57
N VAL A 62 -11.32 -2.21 -3.38
CA VAL A 62 -12.33 -2.73 -2.46
C VAL A 62 -11.98 -2.38 -1.02
N ILE A 63 -10.72 -2.55 -0.60
CA ILE A 63 -10.22 -2.17 0.72
C ILE A 63 -10.41 -0.67 0.96
N MET A 64 -9.99 0.18 0.02
CA MET A 64 -10.09 1.63 0.13
C MET A 64 -11.54 2.10 0.19
N LYS A 65 -12.43 1.49 -0.60
CA LYS A 65 -13.87 1.74 -0.54
C LYS A 65 -14.45 1.36 0.82
N GLY A 66 -14.02 0.22 1.38
CA GLY A 66 -14.38 -0.21 2.74
C GLY A 66 -13.92 0.77 3.82
N LEU A 67 -12.81 1.46 3.60
CA LEU A 67 -12.29 2.53 4.47
C LEU A 67 -12.97 3.89 4.27
N GLY A 68 -13.97 3.98 3.40
CA GLY A 68 -14.75 5.20 3.14
C GLY A 68 -14.16 6.11 2.07
N TYR A 69 -13.13 5.67 1.34
CA TYR A 69 -12.62 6.37 0.16
C TYR A 69 -13.47 5.96 -1.05
N SER A 70 -14.58 6.66 -1.29
CA SER A 70 -15.47 6.42 -2.44
C SER A 70 -15.66 7.68 -3.28
N ASP A 71 -15.51 7.55 -4.60
CA ASP A 71 -15.87 8.47 -5.71
C ASP A 71 -15.50 9.98 -5.65
N PRO A 72 -15.04 10.55 -6.79
CA PRO A 72 -14.04 10.03 -7.71
C PRO A 72 -12.64 10.41 -7.19
N LEU A 73 -11.89 9.41 -6.73
CA LEU A 73 -10.47 9.54 -6.42
C LEU A 73 -9.70 8.55 -7.30
N VAL A 74 -8.79 9.05 -8.13
CA VAL A 74 -7.76 8.20 -8.73
C VAL A 74 -6.71 7.97 -7.64
N ILE A 75 -6.64 6.75 -7.12
CA ILE A 75 -5.70 6.34 -6.07
C ILE A 75 -4.49 5.69 -6.74
N TYR A 76 -3.29 6.05 -6.32
CA TYR A 76 -2.05 5.44 -6.79
C TYR A 76 -1.40 4.66 -5.64
N TYR A 77 -1.44 3.34 -5.75
CA TYR A 77 -0.84 2.46 -4.76
C TYR A 77 0.67 2.36 -4.97
N HIS A 78 1.40 2.42 -3.88
CA HIS A 78 2.82 2.13 -3.84
C HIS A 78 3.10 1.07 -2.77
N PHE A 79 4.26 0.43 -2.85
CA PHE A 79 4.74 -0.45 -1.81
C PHE A 79 6.20 -0.16 -1.52
N ARG A 80 6.59 -0.39 -0.28
CA ARG A 80 7.98 -0.17 0.14
C ARG A 80 8.75 -1.48 -0.03
N GLY A 81 9.76 -1.46 -0.88
CA GLY A 81 10.66 -2.60 -1.01
C GLY A 81 11.44 -2.88 0.30
N PRO A 82 11.88 -4.12 0.53
CA PRO A 82 12.44 -4.56 1.81
C PRO A 82 13.69 -3.78 2.26
N THR A 83 14.45 -3.23 1.31
CA THR A 83 15.66 -2.44 1.58
C THR A 83 15.49 -0.95 1.33
N GLY A 84 14.31 -0.52 0.86
CA GLY A 84 14.02 0.84 0.47
C GLY A 84 13.65 1.74 1.65
N ASP A 85 13.76 3.05 1.48
CA ASP A 85 13.24 4.08 2.40
C ASP A 85 12.10 4.88 1.75
N MET A 86 11.64 5.96 2.40
CA MET A 86 10.58 6.81 1.85
C MET A 86 11.02 7.61 0.61
N HIS A 87 12.34 7.77 0.40
CA HIS A 87 12.88 8.61 -0.67
C HIS A 87 13.09 7.83 -1.96
N PHE A 88 13.59 6.61 -1.85
CA PHE A 88 14.06 5.81 -2.99
C PHE A 88 13.51 4.37 -2.97
N GLY A 89 12.67 4.04 -1.99
CA GLY A 89 12.18 2.70 -1.75
C GLY A 89 10.73 2.41 -2.11
N LEU A 90 10.00 3.41 -2.62
CA LEU A 90 8.60 3.27 -2.99
C LEU A 90 8.47 2.87 -4.47
N TRP A 91 7.86 1.72 -4.70
CA TRP A 91 7.59 1.16 -6.02
C TRP A 91 6.09 1.24 -6.30
N VAL A 92 5.70 1.41 -7.56
CA VAL A 92 4.29 1.46 -7.95
C VAL A 92 3.69 0.05 -7.84
N LEU A 93 2.50 -0.05 -7.25
CA LEU A 93 1.64 -1.23 -7.33
C LEU A 93 0.55 -0.92 -8.38
N GLY A 94 0.84 -1.23 -9.64
CA GLY A 94 0.01 -0.82 -10.78
C GLY A 94 -0.71 -1.96 -11.48
N TYR A 95 -0.15 -3.17 -11.42
CA TYR A 95 -0.66 -4.37 -12.08
C TYR A 95 -0.56 -5.59 -11.16
N ASP A 96 -1.24 -6.67 -11.53
CA ASP A 96 -1.28 -7.89 -10.72
C ASP A 96 0.11 -8.52 -10.54
N ASP A 97 1.01 -8.43 -11.53
CA ASP A 97 2.39 -8.91 -11.40
C ASP A 97 3.19 -8.16 -10.31
N ASP A 98 2.82 -6.91 -10.01
CA ASP A 98 3.49 -6.12 -8.97
C ASP A 98 3.17 -6.67 -7.56
N VAL A 99 2.01 -7.34 -7.39
CA VAL A 99 1.58 -7.96 -6.12
C VAL A 99 2.58 -9.02 -5.65
N LEU A 100 3.24 -9.72 -6.58
CA LEU A 100 4.25 -10.74 -6.25
C LEU A 100 5.43 -10.16 -5.46
N ASN A 101 5.66 -8.85 -5.52
CA ASN A 101 6.70 -8.17 -4.76
C ASN A 101 6.25 -7.78 -3.33
N LEU A 102 5.01 -8.11 -2.96
CA LEU A 102 4.50 -7.96 -1.59
C LEU A 102 4.78 -9.18 -0.72
N ALA A 103 5.23 -10.31 -1.26
CA ALA A 103 5.53 -11.52 -0.47
C ALA A 103 7.03 -11.65 -0.14
#